data_AF-A0A3M1RJ82-F1
#
_entry.id   AF-A0A3M1RJ82-F1
#
_cell.length_a   1.000
_cell.length_b   1.000
_cell.length_c   1.000
_cell.angle_alpha   90.00
_cell.angle_beta   90.00
_cell.angle_gamma   90.00
#
_symmetry.space_group_name_H-M   'P 1'
#
loop_
_entity.id
_entity.type
_entity.pdbx_description
1 polymer ?
#
loop_
_entity_poly.entity_id
_entity_poly.type
_entity_poly.pdbx_seq_one_letter_code
_entity_poly.pdbx_strand_id
1 'polypeptide(L)'
;MRLATKVFLTVGVLSGLAASACAEEAPPPVVAEIRAAASAPTTGPDGRPLPLAGHWNRGTRPEGFSPDYQLELIRRGRHVLPWFEFPRPGAPTDDAYFTRYEAAFRRVAAWKLPFTLVGTQWEIVLAKKSLFGRTFPFKDLPPERNALALNEDGRPDPRLGISPFGAVEPWAEVGKLWVESPMMRRLQELYPDPPRVIFLSNNEAPKIRWAKNGGIERDKRFTDRYGFDCSDELKRCLVGNGWIVRYRAMFDAMRSHLDAPGWRDQVRFVGYGAFGPDHMGRWSGWPVYSLHCGNRFDWAPYAWDGASPSYYTHDWDASTDFTVHSPIVSFMNYVMAQRRVYADKPDFWFEFSVWDGSKTDAEGREIGKPADYAEHGEPYSPARHASYVEFGMWLTRPRVVREFRGYLDTRERVGAYFEAIVAVVDRVYADPVLREFWRFGELVPNRAHRHPFQVAIPEEFAAEDRWYMLETNLDPPRPWSLDTELPVQSLALVLNKPGNRRWLVYARSPLADRRDVTIQIPEGPSITVDVPIAGAFYLVDQRSPTPQRVGR
;
A
#
# COMPACT_ATOMS: atom_id res chain seq x y z
N MET A 1 -92.04 -4.06 -19.11
CA MET A 1 -91.83 -3.67 -20.52
C MET A 1 -91.00 -2.39 -20.54
N ARG A 2 -89.76 -2.47 -21.03
CA ARG A 2 -88.82 -1.42 -21.46
C ARG A 2 -88.42 -0.24 -20.53
N LEU A 3 -87.08 -0.22 -20.35
CA LEU A 3 -86.09 0.87 -20.32
C LEU A 3 -85.80 1.68 -19.04
N ALA A 4 -84.50 1.63 -18.72
CA ALA A 4 -83.76 2.28 -17.66
C ALA A 4 -83.58 3.79 -17.87
N THR A 5 -83.31 4.50 -16.76
CA THR A 5 -82.53 5.75 -16.76
C THR A 5 -81.64 5.80 -15.50
N LYS A 6 -80.39 6.21 -15.73
CA LYS A 6 -79.22 6.15 -14.86
C LYS A 6 -79.27 7.14 -13.69
N VAL A 7 -78.71 6.75 -12.55
CA VAL A 7 -78.30 7.66 -11.47
C VAL A 7 -76.77 7.53 -11.29
N PHE A 8 -76.08 8.65 -11.41
CA PHE A 8 -74.64 8.79 -11.14
C PHE A 8 -74.42 8.81 -9.62
N LEU A 9 -73.49 7.98 -9.13
CA LEU A 9 -72.97 8.06 -7.77
C LEU A 9 -71.45 8.27 -7.84
N THR A 10 -71.01 9.42 -7.33
CA THR A 10 -69.61 9.83 -7.25
C THR A 10 -68.96 9.12 -6.06
N VAL A 11 -67.95 8.27 -6.32
CA VAL A 11 -67.12 7.65 -5.26
C VAL A 11 -65.81 8.42 -5.16
N GLY A 12 -65.55 9.01 -4.00
CA GLY A 12 -64.29 9.68 -3.68
C GLY A 12 -63.17 8.65 -3.47
N VAL A 13 -62.08 8.81 -4.21
CA VAL A 13 -60.83 8.06 -4.04
C VAL A 13 -59.96 8.79 -3.03
N LEU A 14 -59.75 8.18 -1.87
CA LEU A 14 -58.74 8.57 -0.88
C LEU A 14 -57.37 8.07 -1.35
N SER A 15 -56.56 8.99 -1.87
CA SER A 15 -55.17 8.76 -2.27
C SER A 15 -54.28 8.63 -1.03
N GLY A 16 -53.91 7.41 -0.66
CA GLY A 16 -52.87 7.14 0.32
C GLY A 16 -51.48 7.42 -0.26
N LEU A 17 -50.92 8.59 0.07
CA LEU A 17 -49.49 8.88 -0.08
C LEU A 17 -48.74 8.13 1.01
N ALA A 18 -48.37 6.88 0.75
CA ALA A 18 -47.34 6.20 1.52
C ALA A 18 -45.99 6.82 1.18
N ALA A 19 -45.47 7.64 2.10
CA ALA A 19 -44.07 8.03 2.10
C ALA A 19 -43.22 6.74 2.20
N SER A 20 -42.61 6.34 1.09
CA SER A 20 -41.60 5.29 1.07
C SER A 20 -40.36 5.85 1.77
N ALA A 21 -40.33 5.73 3.10
CA ALA A 21 -39.09 5.87 3.85
C ALA A 21 -38.14 4.80 3.31
N CYS A 22 -37.05 5.21 2.64
CA CYS A 22 -35.95 4.32 2.35
C CYS A 22 -35.50 3.69 3.66
N ALA A 23 -35.91 2.44 3.91
CA ALA A 23 -35.44 1.69 5.05
C ALA A 23 -33.91 1.69 5.03
N GLU A 24 -33.31 2.14 6.12
CA GLU A 24 -31.86 2.22 6.26
C GLU A 24 -31.30 0.79 6.19
N GLU A 25 -30.51 0.50 5.15
CA GLU A 25 -29.96 -0.83 4.92
C GLU A 25 -29.01 -1.20 6.06
N ALA A 26 -29.38 -2.22 6.84
CA ALA A 26 -28.56 -2.71 7.94
C ALA A 26 -27.13 -3.06 7.46
N PRO A 27 -26.08 -2.72 8.23
CA PRO A 27 -24.71 -3.04 7.85
C PRO A 27 -24.49 -4.56 7.79
N PRO A 28 -23.87 -5.09 6.72
CA PRO A 28 -23.42 -6.47 6.68
C PRO A 28 -22.48 -6.81 7.85
N PRO A 29 -22.42 -8.07 8.33
CA PRO A 29 -21.55 -8.44 9.46
C PRO A 29 -20.07 -8.05 9.29
N VAL A 30 -19.55 -8.18 8.06
CA VAL A 30 -18.15 -7.85 7.71
C VAL A 30 -17.79 -6.39 8.02
N VAL A 31 -18.77 -5.48 8.10
CA VAL A 31 -18.54 -4.07 8.47
C VAL A 31 -17.91 -3.95 9.86
N ALA A 32 -18.30 -4.79 10.81
CA ALA A 32 -17.69 -4.78 12.15
C ALA A 32 -16.23 -5.25 12.10
N GLU A 33 -15.95 -6.28 11.29
CA GLU A 33 -14.62 -6.85 11.11
C GLU A 33 -13.67 -5.84 10.43
N ILE A 34 -14.14 -5.15 9.37
CA ILE A 34 -13.38 -4.09 8.70
C ILE A 34 -13.05 -2.94 9.68
N ARG A 35 -14.01 -2.50 10.49
CA ARG A 35 -13.78 -1.45 11.50
C ARG A 35 -12.74 -1.88 12.53
N ALA A 36 -12.85 -3.10 13.05
CA ALA A 36 -11.91 -3.65 14.01
C ALA A 36 -10.50 -3.75 13.40
N ALA A 37 -10.38 -4.29 12.18
CA ALA A 37 -9.13 -4.44 11.47
C ALA A 37 -8.44 -3.11 11.18
N ALA A 38 -9.17 -2.05 10.80
CA ALA A 38 -8.58 -0.73 10.53
C ALA A 38 -8.26 0.10 11.79
N SER A 39 -8.92 -0.18 12.91
CA SER A 39 -8.79 0.64 14.13
C SER A 39 -7.81 0.05 15.13
N ALA A 40 -7.59 -1.26 15.10
CA ALA A 40 -6.71 -1.95 16.03
C ALA A 40 -5.25 -1.46 15.95
N PRO A 41 -4.51 -1.42 17.07
CA PRO A 41 -3.09 -1.10 17.07
C PRO A 41 -2.31 -2.16 16.28
N THR A 42 -1.21 -1.79 15.63
CA THR A 42 -0.42 -2.75 14.83
C THR A 42 0.24 -3.82 15.71
N THR A 43 0.58 -3.46 16.95
CA THR A 43 1.04 -4.38 17.99
C THR A 43 0.11 -4.26 19.20
N GLY A 44 -0.45 -5.38 19.66
CA GLY A 44 -1.41 -5.39 20.76
C GLY A 44 -1.65 -6.80 21.31
N PRO A 45 -2.39 -6.91 22.43
CA PRO A 45 -2.65 -8.20 23.08
C PRO A 45 -3.44 -9.18 22.20
N ASP A 46 -4.28 -8.67 21.29
CA ASP A 46 -5.04 -9.47 20.32
C ASP A 46 -4.21 -9.87 19.08
N GLY A 47 -2.90 -9.60 19.10
CA GLY A 47 -2.00 -9.82 17.98
C GLY A 47 -2.15 -8.79 16.87
N ARG A 48 -1.59 -9.10 15.70
CA ARG A 48 -1.65 -8.21 14.54
C ARG A 48 -3.07 -8.09 13.98
N PRO A 49 -3.49 -6.88 13.54
CA PRO A 49 -4.77 -6.72 12.88
C PRO A 49 -4.83 -7.51 11.58
N LEU A 50 -6.02 -8.04 11.27
CA LEU A 50 -6.26 -8.81 10.05
C LEU A 50 -6.15 -7.89 8.81
N PRO A 51 -5.74 -8.43 7.65
CA PRO A 51 -5.50 -7.61 6.47
C PRO A 51 -6.80 -7.09 5.86
N LEU A 52 -6.72 -6.05 5.04
CA LEU A 52 -7.82 -5.58 4.19
C LEU A 52 -7.35 -5.51 2.74
N ALA A 53 -8.27 -5.60 1.79
CA ALA A 53 -7.99 -5.31 0.39
C ALA A 53 -8.31 -3.84 0.07
N GLY A 54 -7.53 -3.23 -0.81
CA GLY A 54 -7.74 -1.86 -1.29
C GLY A 54 -7.25 -1.70 -2.74
N HIS A 55 -7.52 -0.54 -3.34
CA HIS A 55 -7.13 -0.30 -4.73
C HIS A 55 -6.72 1.17 -4.98
N TRP A 56 -5.92 1.43 -6.02
CA TRP A 56 -5.51 2.79 -6.44
C TRP A 56 -6.43 3.42 -7.50
N ASN A 57 -7.00 2.63 -8.43
CA ASN A 57 -8.03 3.08 -9.36
C ASN A 57 -9.31 3.47 -8.60
N ARG A 58 -9.70 4.74 -8.73
CA ARG A 58 -10.79 5.39 -7.98
C ARG A 58 -12.16 5.20 -8.65
N GLY A 59 -12.22 4.39 -9.70
CA GLY A 59 -13.43 4.18 -10.50
C GLY A 59 -13.81 5.42 -11.29
N THR A 60 -12.84 6.08 -11.94
CA THR A 60 -13.10 7.27 -12.75
C THR A 60 -14.04 6.98 -13.93
N ARG A 61 -14.06 5.73 -14.40
CA ARG A 61 -15.05 5.23 -15.35
C ARG A 61 -16.10 4.35 -14.66
N PRO A 62 -17.36 4.30 -15.13
CA PRO A 62 -18.41 3.46 -14.56
C PRO A 62 -18.05 1.96 -14.46
N GLU A 63 -17.31 1.46 -15.44
CA GLU A 63 -16.82 0.08 -15.53
C GLU A 63 -15.53 -0.18 -14.74
N GLY A 64 -14.93 0.87 -14.16
CA GLY A 64 -13.77 0.77 -13.28
C GLY A 64 -14.15 0.32 -11.87
N PHE A 65 -13.27 0.61 -10.92
CA PHE A 65 -13.39 0.20 -9.52
C PHE A 65 -14.17 1.24 -8.67
N SER A 66 -15.41 1.51 -9.08
CA SER A 66 -16.27 2.54 -8.48
C SER A 66 -16.62 2.26 -7.01
N PRO A 67 -16.95 3.29 -6.22
CA PRO A 67 -17.46 3.10 -4.86
C PRO A 67 -18.67 2.16 -4.76
N ASP A 68 -19.55 2.12 -5.76
CA ASP A 68 -20.67 1.19 -5.78
C ASP A 68 -20.21 -0.28 -5.89
N TYR A 69 -19.19 -0.54 -6.71
CA TYR A 69 -18.56 -1.86 -6.78
C TYR A 69 -17.92 -2.25 -5.44
N GLN A 70 -17.24 -1.31 -4.79
CA GLN A 70 -16.63 -1.53 -3.47
C GLN A 70 -17.68 -1.91 -2.42
N LEU A 71 -18.79 -1.16 -2.37
CA LEU A 71 -19.90 -1.45 -1.45
C LEU A 71 -20.56 -2.79 -1.77
N GLU A 72 -20.67 -3.17 -3.05
CA GLU A 72 -21.17 -4.47 -3.44
C GLU A 72 -20.27 -5.62 -2.96
N LEU A 73 -18.94 -5.46 -3.01
CA LEU A 73 -18.01 -6.42 -2.40
C LEU A 73 -18.28 -6.54 -0.89
N ILE A 74 -18.44 -5.42 -0.18
CA ILE A 74 -18.72 -5.43 1.27
C ILE A 74 -20.08 -6.09 1.57
N ARG A 75 -21.12 -5.86 0.75
CA ARG A 75 -22.41 -6.57 0.87
C ARG A 75 -22.26 -8.08 0.74
N ARG A 76 -21.35 -8.53 -0.12
CA ARG A 76 -21.00 -9.95 -0.31
C ARG A 76 -20.10 -10.51 0.79
N GLY A 77 -19.84 -9.76 1.86
CA GLY A 77 -19.02 -10.21 2.98
C GLY A 77 -17.51 -10.11 2.74
N ARG A 78 -17.06 -9.30 1.78
CA ARG A 78 -15.64 -9.15 1.44
C ARG A 78 -14.94 -8.10 2.32
N HIS A 79 -13.71 -8.37 2.72
CA HIS A 79 -12.92 -7.52 3.63
C HIS A 79 -12.17 -6.40 2.91
N VAL A 80 -12.94 -5.46 2.36
CA VAL A 80 -12.43 -4.33 1.57
C VAL A 80 -12.43 -3.05 2.39
N LEU A 81 -11.33 -2.29 2.36
CA LEU A 81 -11.26 -0.92 2.87
C LEU A 81 -11.74 0.04 1.76
N PRO A 82 -12.91 0.70 1.87
CA PRO A 82 -13.38 1.64 0.85
C PRO A 82 -12.35 2.71 0.49
N TRP A 83 -12.33 3.13 -0.77
CA TRP A 83 -11.47 4.20 -1.27
C TRP A 83 -12.24 5.17 -2.18
N PHE A 84 -11.90 6.45 -2.06
CA PHE A 84 -12.47 7.55 -2.84
C PHE A 84 -11.34 8.43 -3.37
N GLU A 85 -11.61 9.24 -4.39
CA GLU A 85 -10.70 10.33 -4.77
C GLU A 85 -10.56 11.30 -3.60
N PHE A 86 -9.33 11.72 -3.32
CA PHE A 86 -9.09 12.86 -2.43
C PHE A 86 -9.45 14.15 -3.18
N PRO A 87 -10.39 14.99 -2.68
CA PRO A 87 -10.76 16.22 -3.34
C PRO A 87 -9.56 17.10 -3.65
N ARG A 88 -9.57 17.69 -4.85
CA ARG A 88 -8.52 18.61 -5.29
C ARG A 88 -8.64 19.94 -4.53
N PRO A 89 -7.54 20.73 -4.44
CA PRO A 89 -7.61 22.04 -3.84
C PRO A 89 -8.69 22.91 -4.48
N GLY A 90 -9.62 23.43 -3.65
CA GLY A 90 -10.72 24.29 -4.08
C GLY A 90 -11.83 23.59 -4.88
N ALA A 91 -11.89 22.26 -4.89
CA ALA A 91 -13.02 21.53 -5.47
C ALA A 91 -14.36 22.00 -4.86
N PRO A 92 -15.34 22.42 -5.69
CA PRO A 92 -16.63 22.90 -5.21
C PRO A 92 -17.52 21.73 -4.78
N THR A 93 -18.62 22.01 -4.09
CA THR A 93 -19.56 20.98 -3.59
C THR A 93 -20.38 20.31 -4.70
N ASP A 94 -20.52 20.95 -5.85
CA ASP A 94 -21.24 20.47 -7.02
C ASP A 94 -20.33 19.80 -8.06
N ASP A 95 -19.10 19.43 -7.67
CA ASP A 95 -18.17 18.70 -8.52
C ASP A 95 -18.85 17.42 -9.04
N ALA A 96 -19.13 17.40 -10.34
CA ALA A 96 -19.88 16.34 -11.01
C ALA A 96 -19.28 14.95 -10.82
N TYR A 97 -17.98 14.88 -10.50
CA TYR A 97 -17.31 13.64 -10.15
C TYR A 97 -17.74 13.13 -8.77
N PHE A 98 -17.73 14.00 -7.75
CA PHE A 98 -18.12 13.64 -6.38
C PHE A 98 -19.63 13.47 -6.20
N THR A 99 -20.46 14.19 -6.96
CA THR A 99 -21.91 13.98 -6.94
C THR A 99 -22.28 12.53 -7.26
N ARG A 100 -21.46 11.84 -8.07
CA ARG A 100 -21.65 10.42 -8.38
C ARG A 100 -21.30 9.49 -7.20
N TYR A 101 -20.51 9.95 -6.23
CA TYR A 101 -20.05 9.14 -5.11
C TYR A 101 -20.71 9.49 -3.78
N GLU A 102 -21.48 10.60 -3.70
CA GLU A 102 -22.10 11.03 -2.45
C GLU A 102 -22.98 9.94 -1.83
N ALA A 103 -23.76 9.21 -2.64
CA ALA A 103 -24.58 8.10 -2.16
C ALA A 103 -23.74 6.99 -1.52
N ALA A 104 -22.64 6.60 -2.17
CA ALA A 104 -21.72 5.61 -1.64
C ALA A 104 -20.99 6.09 -0.38
N PHE A 105 -20.59 7.37 -0.33
CA PHE A 105 -19.95 7.96 0.83
C PHE A 105 -20.89 8.03 2.04
N ARG A 106 -22.15 8.44 1.82
CA ARG A 106 -23.22 8.38 2.84
C ARG A 106 -23.43 6.96 3.35
N ARG A 107 -23.33 5.96 2.47
CA ARG A 107 -23.42 4.56 2.90
C ARG A 107 -22.25 4.15 3.78
N VAL A 108 -21.02 4.51 3.40
CA VAL A 108 -19.82 4.30 4.22
C VAL A 108 -19.98 4.96 5.59
N ALA A 109 -20.54 6.17 5.65
CA ALA A 109 -20.84 6.88 6.88
C ALA A 109 -21.91 6.16 7.75
N ALA A 110 -23.02 5.75 7.14
CA ALA A 110 -24.10 5.02 7.83
C ALA A 110 -23.60 3.70 8.43
N TRP A 111 -22.72 2.99 7.71
CA TRP A 111 -22.08 1.76 8.19
C TRP A 111 -20.89 2.02 9.13
N LYS A 112 -20.56 3.27 9.39
CA LYS A 112 -19.41 3.69 10.19
C LYS A 112 -18.10 3.06 9.73
N LEU A 113 -17.92 2.86 8.43
CA LEU A 113 -16.72 2.22 7.87
C LEU A 113 -15.51 3.17 7.90
N PRO A 114 -14.29 2.65 8.10
CA PRO A 114 -13.06 3.38 7.76
C PRO A 114 -12.96 3.56 6.24
N PHE A 115 -12.18 4.53 5.77
CA PHE A 115 -11.97 4.70 4.33
C PHE A 115 -10.62 5.35 3.98
N THR A 116 -10.25 5.26 2.70
CA THR A 116 -9.08 5.91 2.11
C THR A 116 -9.49 7.04 1.17
N LEU A 117 -8.81 8.18 1.25
CA LEU A 117 -8.82 9.23 0.24
C LEU A 117 -7.54 9.13 -0.57
N VAL A 118 -7.67 8.63 -1.80
CA VAL A 118 -6.57 8.41 -2.74
C VAL A 118 -6.27 9.70 -3.49
N GLY A 119 -5.13 10.29 -3.14
CA GLY A 119 -4.65 11.55 -3.67
C GLY A 119 -3.55 11.41 -4.71
N THR A 120 -2.97 12.57 -5.03
CA THR A 120 -1.81 12.70 -5.91
C THR A 120 -0.54 12.99 -5.08
N GLN A 121 0.53 13.46 -5.71
CA GLN A 121 1.70 14.01 -5.04
C GLN A 121 1.34 15.39 -4.47
N TRP A 122 1.17 15.54 -3.16
CA TRP A 122 0.58 16.76 -2.58
C TRP A 122 1.48 17.98 -2.72
N GLU A 123 2.78 17.77 -2.55
CA GLU A 123 3.83 18.77 -2.57
C GLU A 123 4.16 19.28 -3.99
N ILE A 124 3.61 18.67 -5.05
CA ILE A 124 3.84 19.09 -6.45
C ILE A 124 3.46 20.55 -6.72
N VAL A 125 2.50 21.08 -5.97
CA VAL A 125 2.04 22.47 -6.09
C VAL A 125 3.12 23.48 -5.69
N LEU A 126 4.15 23.04 -4.96
CA LEU A 126 5.34 23.86 -4.66
C LEU A 126 6.19 24.11 -5.91
N ALA A 127 6.14 23.21 -6.90
CA ALA A 127 6.96 23.25 -8.10
C ALA A 127 6.21 23.62 -9.38
N LYS A 128 4.88 23.49 -9.40
CA LYS A 128 4.06 23.80 -10.58
C LYS A 128 3.33 25.12 -10.43
N LYS A 129 3.36 25.94 -11.48
CA LYS A 129 2.60 27.20 -11.55
C LYS A 129 1.11 26.93 -11.58
N SER A 130 0.69 25.92 -12.34
CA SER A 130 -0.71 25.59 -12.54
C SER A 130 -0.91 24.08 -12.47
N LEU A 131 -1.96 23.68 -11.77
CA LEU A 131 -2.45 22.31 -11.70
C LEU A 131 -3.96 22.35 -11.47
N PHE A 132 -4.70 21.42 -12.09
CA PHE A 132 -6.16 21.34 -11.97
C PHE A 132 -6.89 22.64 -12.37
N GLY A 133 -6.35 23.39 -13.32
CA GLY A 133 -6.90 24.68 -13.75
C GLY A 133 -6.73 25.83 -12.74
N ARG A 134 -5.92 25.66 -11.69
CA ARG A 134 -5.65 26.68 -10.67
C ARG A 134 -4.19 27.08 -10.68
N THR A 135 -3.91 28.36 -10.42
CA THR A 135 -2.55 28.87 -10.27
C THR A 135 -2.14 28.89 -8.80
N PHE A 136 -0.93 28.43 -8.52
CA PHE A 136 -0.33 28.40 -7.19
C PHE A 136 0.86 29.36 -7.13
N PRO A 137 1.01 30.15 -6.05
CA PRO A 137 2.05 31.19 -5.97
C PRO A 137 3.42 30.63 -5.58
N PHE A 138 3.48 29.40 -5.07
CA PHE A 138 4.64 28.88 -4.34
C PHE A 138 5.94 28.86 -5.16
N LYS A 139 5.85 28.50 -6.44
CA LYS A 139 7.05 28.41 -7.29
C LYS A 139 7.67 29.78 -7.60
N ASP A 140 6.87 30.84 -7.51
CA ASP A 140 7.27 32.23 -7.83
C ASP A 140 7.62 33.02 -6.56
N LEU A 141 7.64 32.37 -5.38
CA LEU A 141 8.08 32.98 -4.13
C LEU A 141 9.58 33.37 -4.19
N PRO A 142 9.99 34.42 -3.48
CA PRO A 142 11.39 34.82 -3.40
C PRO A 142 12.26 33.75 -2.72
N PRO A 143 13.58 33.71 -2.97
CA PRO A 143 14.47 32.61 -2.57
C PRO A 143 14.37 32.18 -1.10
N GLU A 144 14.24 33.13 -0.18
CA GLU A 144 14.15 32.92 1.26
C GLU A 144 12.81 32.30 1.72
N ARG A 145 11.76 32.41 0.90
CA ARG A 145 10.43 31.83 1.15
C ARG A 145 10.10 30.66 0.24
N ASN A 146 10.98 30.30 -0.69
CA ASN A 146 10.70 29.29 -1.71
C ASN A 146 11.10 27.87 -1.23
N ALA A 147 10.30 26.87 -1.58
CA ALA A 147 10.58 25.46 -1.26
C ALA A 147 11.48 24.75 -2.27
N LEU A 148 11.67 25.33 -3.48
CA LEU A 148 12.53 24.79 -4.52
C LEU A 148 14.00 24.94 -4.16
N ALA A 149 14.84 24.03 -4.66
CA ALA A 149 16.28 24.18 -4.61
C ALA A 149 16.72 25.47 -5.31
N LEU A 150 17.77 26.11 -4.79
CA LEU A 150 18.36 27.29 -5.41
C LEU A 150 19.50 26.87 -6.33
N ASN A 151 19.54 27.44 -7.52
CA ASN A 151 20.70 27.31 -8.41
C ASN A 151 21.92 28.10 -7.87
N GLU A 152 23.03 28.03 -8.59
CA GLU A 152 24.30 28.70 -8.23
C GLU A 152 24.16 30.23 -8.08
N ASP A 153 23.23 30.86 -8.82
CA ASP A 153 22.91 32.29 -8.72
C ASP A 153 22.00 32.63 -7.52
N GLY A 154 21.62 31.64 -6.70
CA GLY A 154 20.69 31.81 -5.58
C GLY A 154 19.23 31.99 -5.97
N ARG A 155 18.85 31.60 -7.19
CA ARG A 155 17.46 31.68 -7.69
C ARG A 155 16.76 30.33 -7.60
N PRO A 156 15.47 30.27 -7.24
CA PRO A 156 14.69 29.04 -7.28
C PRO A 156 14.68 28.40 -8.67
N ASP A 157 15.01 27.10 -8.76
CA ASP A 157 15.02 26.38 -10.04
C ASP A 157 14.14 25.12 -9.97
N PRO A 158 12.95 25.11 -10.62
CA PRO A 158 12.06 23.95 -10.61
C PRO A 158 12.66 22.71 -11.31
N ARG A 159 13.71 22.87 -12.13
CA ARG A 159 14.42 21.75 -12.78
C ARG A 159 15.27 20.95 -11.78
N LEU A 160 15.69 21.58 -10.67
CA LEU A 160 16.36 20.90 -9.56
C LEU A 160 15.36 20.17 -8.65
N GLY A 161 14.11 20.64 -8.62
CA GLY A 161 13.03 20.10 -7.81
C GLY A 161 12.91 20.76 -6.44
N ILE A 162 12.03 20.20 -5.62
CA ILE A 162 11.79 20.64 -4.24
C ILE A 162 13.01 20.29 -3.38
N SER A 163 13.36 21.17 -2.42
CA SER A 163 14.53 21.01 -1.57
C SER A 163 14.20 20.65 -0.11
N PRO A 164 14.97 19.74 0.52
CA PRO A 164 14.91 19.49 1.97
C PRO A 164 15.48 20.64 2.81
N PHE A 165 16.09 21.66 2.18
CA PHE A 165 16.57 22.90 2.79
C PHE A 165 15.75 24.12 2.39
N GLY A 166 14.74 23.95 1.53
CA GLY A 166 13.78 25.00 1.19
C GLY A 166 12.95 25.45 2.39
N ALA A 167 12.26 26.58 2.23
CA ALA A 167 11.42 27.16 3.26
C ALA A 167 10.34 26.18 3.75
N VAL A 168 10.04 26.22 5.05
CA VAL A 168 9.07 25.32 5.69
C VAL A 168 7.64 25.87 5.55
N GLU A 169 7.43 27.18 5.70
CA GLU A 169 6.11 27.84 5.61
C GLU A 169 5.25 27.35 4.43
N PRO A 170 5.76 27.29 3.18
CA PRO A 170 4.96 26.83 2.04
C PRO A 170 4.40 25.41 2.21
N TRP A 171 5.06 24.52 2.94
CA TRP A 171 4.57 23.16 3.18
C TRP A 171 3.34 23.16 4.07
N ALA A 172 3.31 23.99 5.11
CA ALA A 172 2.14 24.16 5.95
C ALA A 172 0.97 24.75 5.13
N GLU A 173 1.22 25.78 4.32
CA GLU A 173 0.21 26.38 3.43
C GLU A 173 -0.35 25.38 2.40
N VAL A 174 0.51 24.51 1.85
CA VAL A 174 0.06 23.40 1.00
C VAL A 174 -0.80 22.42 1.78
N GLY A 175 -0.46 22.12 3.03
CA GLY A 175 -1.27 21.28 3.89
C GLY A 175 -2.70 21.80 4.05
N LYS A 176 -2.85 23.10 4.39
CA LYS A 176 -4.16 23.78 4.50
C LYS A 176 -4.95 23.69 3.20
N LEU A 177 -4.29 24.06 2.10
CA LEU A 177 -4.87 24.11 0.76
C LEU A 177 -5.56 22.81 0.33
N TRP A 178 -5.04 21.65 0.75
CA TRP A 178 -5.59 20.34 0.41
C TRP A 178 -6.85 19.97 1.22
N VAL A 179 -6.98 20.44 2.46
CA VAL A 179 -8.09 20.05 3.36
C VAL A 179 -9.18 21.11 3.50
N GLU A 180 -8.94 22.33 3.03
CA GLU A 180 -9.87 23.47 3.14
C GLU A 180 -10.86 23.61 1.97
N SER A 181 -10.84 22.69 0.99
CA SER A 181 -11.78 22.78 -0.14
C SER A 181 -13.24 22.67 0.34
N PRO A 182 -14.21 23.35 -0.32
CA PRO A 182 -15.63 23.18 -0.01
C PRO A 182 -16.07 21.71 0.00
N MET A 183 -15.57 20.90 -0.94
CA MET A 183 -15.82 19.46 -0.96
C MET A 183 -15.26 18.74 0.29
N MET A 184 -14.06 19.09 0.76
CA MET A 184 -13.51 18.47 1.99
C MET A 184 -14.35 18.79 3.23
N ARG A 185 -14.87 20.02 3.35
CA ARG A 185 -15.82 20.37 4.42
C ARG A 185 -17.09 19.53 4.30
N ARG A 186 -17.61 19.41 3.08
CA ARG A 186 -18.79 18.58 2.81
C ARG A 186 -18.59 17.12 3.22
N LEU A 187 -17.45 16.50 2.92
CA LEU A 187 -17.16 15.13 3.35
C LEU A 187 -17.17 14.99 4.88
N GLN A 188 -16.63 15.98 5.59
CA GLN A 188 -16.63 16.00 7.05
C GLN A 188 -18.05 16.20 7.63
N GLU A 189 -18.90 17.01 7.02
CA GLU A 189 -20.31 17.14 7.40
C GLU A 189 -21.10 15.83 7.19
N LEU A 190 -20.84 15.13 6.09
CA LEU A 190 -21.49 13.87 5.76
C LEU A 190 -21.08 12.74 6.70
N TYR A 191 -19.87 12.80 7.23
CA TYR A 191 -19.32 11.77 8.09
C TYR A 191 -18.36 12.37 9.14
N PRO A 192 -18.87 12.96 10.23
CA PRO A 192 -18.06 13.75 11.16
C PRO A 192 -17.15 12.92 12.09
N ASP A 193 -17.49 11.64 12.31
CA ASP A 193 -16.79 10.76 13.26
C ASP A 193 -16.44 9.40 12.63
N PRO A 194 -15.53 9.38 11.64
CA PRO A 194 -15.06 8.13 11.03
C PRO A 194 -14.06 7.40 11.94
N PRO A 195 -14.05 6.05 11.99
CA PRO A 195 -13.12 5.31 12.85
C PRO A 195 -11.66 5.39 12.39
N ARG A 196 -11.43 5.67 11.10
CA ARG A 196 -10.10 5.83 10.48
C ARG A 196 -10.28 6.52 9.13
N VAL A 197 -9.42 7.50 8.84
CA VAL A 197 -9.32 8.12 7.51
C VAL A 197 -7.88 8.01 7.04
N ILE A 198 -7.65 7.35 5.92
CA ILE A 198 -6.32 7.24 5.33
C ILE A 198 -6.19 8.29 4.22
N PHE A 199 -5.32 9.28 4.37
CA PHE A 199 -4.90 10.12 3.26
C PHE A 199 -3.73 9.43 2.57
N LEU A 200 -3.98 8.90 1.36
CA LEU A 200 -2.98 8.17 0.60
C LEU A 200 -2.38 9.07 -0.48
N SER A 201 -1.09 9.35 -0.38
CA SER A 201 -0.36 10.18 -1.35
C SER A 201 0.40 9.32 -2.36
N ASN A 202 0.37 9.74 -3.63
CA ASN A 202 1.26 9.17 -4.64
C ASN A 202 2.74 9.58 -4.42
N ASN A 203 3.03 10.63 -3.63
CA ASN A 203 4.37 10.98 -3.11
C ASN A 203 5.55 11.09 -4.13
N GLU A 204 5.25 11.27 -5.41
CA GLU A 204 6.23 11.25 -6.51
C GLU A 204 6.62 12.65 -7.03
N ALA A 205 6.36 13.73 -6.28
CA ALA A 205 6.76 15.05 -6.74
C ALA A 205 8.29 15.11 -6.93
N PRO A 206 8.79 15.88 -7.92
CA PRO A 206 10.21 15.97 -8.18
C PRO A 206 10.91 16.65 -6.99
N LYS A 207 11.79 15.90 -6.36
CA LYS A 207 12.64 16.31 -5.25
C LYS A 207 14.09 16.31 -5.71
N ILE A 208 14.88 17.27 -5.26
CA ILE A 208 16.33 17.20 -5.44
C ILE A 208 16.84 15.90 -4.81
N ARG A 209 17.66 15.16 -5.58
CA ARG A 209 18.25 13.91 -5.11
C ARG A 209 19.44 14.22 -4.21
N TRP A 210 19.73 13.37 -3.24
CA TRP A 210 20.85 13.61 -2.33
C TRP A 210 22.22 13.40 -3.00
N ALA A 211 22.33 12.41 -3.91
CA ALA A 211 23.59 12.08 -4.61
C ALA A 211 23.49 12.06 -6.15
N LYS A 212 22.39 11.57 -6.74
CA LYS A 212 22.27 11.41 -8.20
C LYS A 212 22.29 12.76 -8.95
N ASN A 213 22.97 12.83 -10.10
CA ASN A 213 23.04 14.00 -11.00
C ASN A 213 23.55 15.29 -10.32
N GLY A 214 24.66 15.18 -9.59
CA GLY A 214 25.24 16.27 -8.79
C GLY A 214 24.59 16.44 -7.40
N GLY A 215 23.49 15.74 -7.13
CA GLY A 215 22.97 15.57 -5.78
C GLY A 215 22.54 16.87 -5.10
N ILE A 216 22.61 16.86 -3.78
CA ILE A 216 22.16 17.96 -2.92
C ILE A 216 23.07 19.20 -3.02
N GLU A 217 24.30 19.02 -3.49
CA GLU A 217 25.30 20.09 -3.66
C GLU A 217 24.93 21.08 -4.77
N ARG A 218 23.93 20.74 -5.58
CA ARG A 218 23.34 21.68 -6.55
C ARG A 218 22.37 22.67 -5.92
N ASP A 219 21.96 22.46 -4.66
CA ASP A 219 21.21 23.47 -3.92
C ASP A 219 22.18 24.43 -3.22
N LYS A 220 22.20 25.69 -3.65
CA LYS A 220 23.04 26.72 -3.02
C LYS A 220 22.81 26.84 -1.51
N ARG A 221 21.60 26.57 -1.00
CA ARG A 221 21.34 26.59 0.45
C ARG A 221 22.14 25.52 1.20
N PHE A 222 22.38 24.38 0.57
CA PHE A 222 23.18 23.32 1.14
C PHE A 222 24.66 23.72 1.13
N THR A 223 25.19 24.15 -0.02
CA THR A 223 26.61 24.47 -0.15
C THR A 223 27.02 25.70 0.65
N ASP A 224 26.19 26.74 0.71
CA ASP A 224 26.45 27.92 1.55
C ASP A 224 26.55 27.57 3.04
N ARG A 225 25.84 26.52 3.49
CA ARG A 225 25.77 26.13 4.90
C ARG A 225 26.78 25.04 5.29
N TYR A 226 27.04 24.10 4.39
CA TYR A 226 27.78 22.87 4.69
C TYR A 226 29.00 22.64 3.80
N GLY A 227 29.18 23.43 2.73
CA GLY A 227 30.25 23.25 1.75
C GLY A 227 30.09 21.98 0.89
N PHE A 228 31.15 21.61 0.18
CA PHE A 228 31.22 20.42 -0.69
C PHE A 228 31.87 19.21 -0.02
N ASP A 229 32.64 19.41 1.06
CA ASP A 229 33.45 18.37 1.70
C ASP A 229 32.67 17.52 2.73
N CYS A 230 31.33 17.56 2.69
CA CYS A 230 30.51 16.76 3.59
C CYS A 230 30.56 15.26 3.25
N SER A 231 30.69 14.41 4.27
CA SER A 231 30.60 12.97 4.11
C SER A 231 29.21 12.55 3.62
N ASP A 232 29.14 11.45 2.87
CA ASP A 232 27.87 10.91 2.36
C ASP A 232 26.89 10.54 3.47
N GLU A 233 27.40 10.02 4.59
CA GLU A 233 26.58 9.73 5.76
C GLU A 233 25.94 11.01 6.31
N LEU A 234 26.73 12.06 6.53
CA LEU A 234 26.21 13.34 7.00
C LEU A 234 25.20 13.93 6.00
N LYS A 235 25.47 13.86 4.69
CA LYS A 235 24.54 14.30 3.63
C LYS A 235 23.21 13.57 3.73
N ARG A 236 23.20 12.23 3.83
CA ARG A 236 21.97 11.44 3.98
C ARG A 236 21.19 11.83 5.24
N CYS A 237 21.88 11.98 6.37
CA CYS A 237 21.29 12.40 7.63
C CYS A 237 20.62 13.78 7.51
N LEU A 238 21.34 14.78 6.99
CA LEU A 238 20.84 16.15 6.82
C LEU A 238 19.65 16.22 5.87
N VAL A 239 19.72 15.53 4.72
CA VAL A 239 18.63 15.48 3.74
C VAL A 239 17.39 14.80 4.34
N GLY A 240 17.55 13.64 4.98
CA GLY A 240 16.45 12.94 5.64
C GLY A 240 15.80 13.79 6.74
N ASN A 241 16.59 14.44 7.59
CA ASN A 241 16.08 15.36 8.62
C ASN A 241 15.36 16.57 8.02
N GLY A 242 15.89 17.10 6.92
CA GLY A 242 15.26 18.16 6.16
C GLY A 242 13.85 17.78 5.72
N TRP A 243 13.69 16.60 5.10
CA TRP A 243 12.37 16.09 4.70
C TRP A 243 11.42 15.88 5.87
N ILE A 244 11.90 15.34 7.00
CA ILE A 244 11.08 15.13 8.19
C ILE A 244 10.41 16.44 8.64
N VAL A 245 11.17 17.53 8.71
CA VAL A 245 10.64 18.84 9.11
C VAL A 245 9.52 19.33 8.17
N ARG A 246 9.73 19.21 6.85
CA ARG A 246 8.82 19.75 5.84
C ARG A 246 7.51 18.97 5.77
N TYR A 247 7.59 17.64 5.76
CA TYR A 247 6.39 16.79 5.73
C TYR A 247 5.58 16.89 7.02
N ARG A 248 6.24 16.97 8.19
CA ARG A 248 5.53 17.23 9.46
C ARG A 248 4.77 18.55 9.44
N ALA A 249 5.39 19.63 8.97
CA ALA A 249 4.70 20.92 8.84
C ALA A 249 3.45 20.83 7.94
N MET A 250 3.53 20.09 6.83
CA MET A 250 2.37 19.85 5.96
C MET A 250 1.28 19.02 6.65
N PHE A 251 1.65 17.93 7.34
CA PHE A 251 0.69 17.03 8.01
C PHE A 251 0.06 17.67 9.23
N ASP A 252 0.81 18.46 10.00
CA ASP A 252 0.29 19.21 11.14
C ASP A 252 -0.70 20.28 10.67
N ALA A 253 -0.41 20.95 9.54
CA ALA A 253 -1.34 21.89 8.92
C ALA A 253 -2.61 21.17 8.40
N MET A 254 -2.46 20.07 7.66
CA MET A 254 -3.60 19.26 7.20
C MET A 254 -4.47 18.83 8.39
N ARG A 255 -3.87 18.30 9.46
CA ARG A 255 -4.61 17.82 10.64
C ARG A 255 -5.32 18.96 11.37
N SER A 256 -4.65 20.09 11.57
CA SER A 256 -5.23 21.23 12.32
C SER A 256 -6.35 21.97 11.57
N HIS A 257 -6.40 21.88 10.25
CA HIS A 257 -7.39 22.58 9.41
C HIS A 257 -8.55 21.69 8.94
N LEU A 258 -8.60 20.43 9.39
CA LEU A 258 -9.84 19.65 9.32
C LEU A 258 -10.86 20.25 10.29
N ASP A 259 -12.11 20.43 9.87
CA ASP A 259 -13.18 21.03 10.66
C ASP A 259 -13.68 20.08 11.75
N ALA A 260 -13.80 18.79 11.45
CA ALA A 260 -14.35 17.78 12.36
C ALA A 260 -13.28 17.19 13.30
N PRO A 261 -13.44 17.26 14.64
CA PRO A 261 -12.50 16.67 15.58
C PRO A 261 -12.27 15.17 15.36
N GLY A 262 -13.33 14.41 15.05
CA GLY A 262 -13.25 12.97 14.78
C GLY A 262 -12.31 12.65 13.61
N TRP A 263 -12.18 13.54 12.63
CA TRP A 263 -11.18 13.39 11.58
C TRP A 263 -9.76 13.64 12.10
N ARG A 264 -9.54 14.73 12.86
CA ARG A 264 -8.19 15.10 13.35
C ARG A 264 -7.52 13.97 14.12
N ASP A 265 -8.29 13.26 14.92
CA ASP A 265 -7.80 12.17 15.77
C ASP A 265 -7.58 10.86 14.99
N GLN A 266 -8.38 10.65 13.93
CA GLN A 266 -8.43 9.38 13.21
C GLN A 266 -7.67 9.35 11.89
N VAL A 267 -7.14 10.48 11.42
CA VAL A 267 -6.39 10.53 10.16
C VAL A 267 -5.02 9.87 10.26
N ARG A 268 -4.60 9.24 9.16
CA ARG A 268 -3.24 8.76 8.93
C ARG A 268 -2.77 9.21 7.56
N PHE A 269 -1.58 9.78 7.49
CA PHE A 269 -0.93 10.14 6.23
C PHE A 269 -0.03 8.99 5.76
N VAL A 270 -0.39 8.39 4.63
CA VAL A 270 0.30 7.23 4.05
C VAL A 270 0.91 7.62 2.71
N GLY A 271 2.21 7.39 2.55
CA GLY A 271 2.92 7.73 1.33
C GLY A 271 3.27 6.50 0.50
N TYR A 272 3.01 6.56 -0.81
CA TYR A 272 3.59 5.61 -1.76
C TYR A 272 5.12 5.68 -1.71
N GLY A 273 5.77 4.53 -1.59
CA GLY A 273 7.23 4.44 -1.45
C GLY A 273 7.81 5.14 -0.21
N ALA A 274 6.99 5.52 0.78
CA ALA A 274 7.43 6.19 2.01
C ALA A 274 7.99 5.21 3.06
N PHE A 275 8.74 4.22 2.59
CA PHE A 275 9.45 3.23 3.38
C PHE A 275 10.74 2.92 2.61
N GLY A 276 11.86 2.69 3.31
CA GLY A 276 13.22 2.64 2.73
C GLY A 276 13.40 1.74 1.51
N PRO A 277 14.59 1.65 0.91
CA PRO A 277 14.74 0.84 -0.29
C PRO A 277 14.67 -0.66 0.04
N ASP A 278 13.72 -1.36 -0.58
CA ASP A 278 13.62 -2.83 -0.61
C ASP A 278 14.89 -3.48 -1.18
N HIS A 279 15.58 -2.80 -2.08
CA HIS A 279 16.72 -3.32 -2.83
C HIS A 279 18.07 -3.14 -2.10
N MET A 280 18.07 -2.94 -0.79
CA MET A 280 19.29 -2.88 0.03
C MET A 280 20.17 -4.12 -0.23
N GLY A 281 21.42 -3.86 -0.62
CA GLY A 281 22.42 -4.90 -0.87
C GLY A 281 22.47 -5.45 -2.28
N ARG A 282 21.58 -5.01 -3.20
CA ARG A 282 21.43 -5.67 -4.51
C ARG A 282 22.60 -5.38 -5.45
N TRP A 283 23.18 -4.18 -5.40
CA TRP A 283 24.38 -3.78 -6.17
C TRP A 283 25.08 -2.61 -5.47
N SER A 284 26.35 -2.33 -5.80
CA SER A 284 27.15 -1.28 -5.10
C SER A 284 26.56 0.13 -5.12
N GLY A 285 25.68 0.44 -6.08
CA GLY A 285 25.02 1.74 -6.20
C GLY A 285 23.69 1.84 -5.45
N TRP A 286 23.21 0.80 -4.76
CA TRP A 286 21.97 0.88 -3.98
C TRP A 286 21.98 2.02 -2.92
N PRO A 287 23.11 2.36 -2.25
CA PRO A 287 23.10 3.42 -1.24
C PRO A 287 22.70 4.79 -1.80
N VAL A 288 22.97 5.07 -3.09
CA VAL A 288 22.58 6.31 -3.79
C VAL A 288 21.06 6.54 -3.78
N TYR A 289 20.28 5.48 -3.61
CA TYR A 289 18.82 5.50 -3.55
C TYR A 289 18.28 5.43 -2.11
N SER A 290 19.16 5.47 -1.11
CA SER A 290 18.84 5.37 0.31
C SER A 290 19.14 6.68 1.04
N LEU A 291 18.36 6.96 2.10
CA LEU A 291 18.64 8.01 3.08
C LEU A 291 18.86 7.41 4.48
N HIS A 292 19.39 6.18 4.54
CA HIS A 292 19.82 5.58 5.81
C HIS A 292 20.86 6.47 6.50
N CYS A 293 20.79 6.52 7.82
CA CYS A 293 21.60 7.41 8.66
C CYS A 293 21.78 6.75 10.03
N GLY A 294 22.93 6.12 10.26
CA GLY A 294 23.15 5.23 11.40
C GLY A 294 22.00 4.22 11.57
N ASN A 295 21.53 4.04 12.81
CA ASN A 295 20.45 3.11 13.13
C ASN A 295 19.08 3.38 12.45
N ARG A 296 18.92 4.52 11.77
CA ARG A 296 17.73 4.85 10.98
C ARG A 296 17.82 4.25 9.59
N PHE A 297 17.03 3.22 9.31
CA PHE A 297 16.94 2.60 7.99
C PHE A 297 16.42 3.56 6.90
N ASP A 298 15.42 4.38 7.24
CA ASP A 298 14.85 5.38 6.34
C ASP A 298 14.24 6.57 7.11
N TRP A 299 14.15 7.73 6.47
CA TRP A 299 13.60 8.94 7.06
C TRP A 299 12.07 8.96 7.06
N ALA A 300 11.43 8.34 6.06
CA ALA A 300 10.00 8.52 5.82
C ALA A 300 9.13 8.04 6.99
N PRO A 301 9.44 6.90 7.67
CA PRO A 301 8.71 6.51 8.87
C PRO A 301 8.73 7.54 10.00
N TYR A 302 9.65 8.51 10.01
CA TYR A 302 9.70 9.57 11.02
C TYR A 302 8.81 10.77 10.68
N ALA A 303 8.38 10.89 9.43
CA ALA A 303 7.50 11.96 8.95
C ALA A 303 6.07 11.48 8.71
N TRP A 304 5.91 10.34 8.03
CA TRP A 304 4.64 9.74 7.66
C TRP A 304 4.06 8.90 8.82
N ASP A 305 2.74 8.77 8.83
CA ASP A 305 2.05 7.87 9.76
C ASP A 305 2.00 6.43 9.21
N GLY A 306 2.25 6.27 7.91
CA GLY A 306 2.30 4.97 7.25
C GLY A 306 2.95 5.01 5.87
N ALA A 307 3.08 3.84 5.27
CA ALA A 307 3.68 3.68 3.95
C ALA A 307 2.96 2.62 3.12
N SER A 308 3.06 2.81 1.79
CA SER A 308 2.67 1.82 0.78
C SER A 308 3.84 1.58 -0.20
N PRO A 309 4.92 0.88 0.22
CA PRO A 309 5.98 0.47 -0.70
C PRO A 309 5.48 -0.41 -1.85
N SER A 310 6.24 -0.42 -2.94
CA SER A 310 5.88 -1.08 -4.21
C SER A 310 6.33 -2.53 -4.24
N TYR A 311 5.38 -3.46 -4.14
CA TYR A 311 5.60 -4.91 -4.33
C TYR A 311 5.36 -5.26 -5.81
N TYR A 312 6.16 -4.66 -6.70
CA TYR A 312 5.87 -4.58 -8.12
C TYR A 312 6.83 -5.40 -8.97
N THR A 313 6.32 -6.19 -9.92
CA THR A 313 7.12 -6.68 -11.04
C THR A 313 7.08 -5.64 -12.15
N HIS A 314 8.08 -4.77 -12.21
CA HIS A 314 8.07 -3.60 -13.09
C HIS A 314 8.15 -3.97 -14.58
N ASP A 315 7.43 -3.27 -15.47
CA ASP A 315 7.52 -3.50 -16.94
C ASP A 315 8.82 -2.97 -17.56
N TRP A 316 9.59 -2.14 -16.85
CA TRP A 316 10.82 -1.53 -17.37
C TRP A 316 12.12 -2.15 -16.85
N ASP A 317 12.07 -3.14 -15.97
CA ASP A 317 13.27 -3.82 -15.49
C ASP A 317 13.16 -5.34 -15.63
N ALA A 318 14.27 -6.03 -15.33
CA ALA A 318 14.36 -7.48 -15.44
C ALA A 318 13.75 -8.23 -14.23
N SER A 319 12.97 -7.56 -13.37
CA SER A 319 12.38 -8.25 -12.23
C SER A 319 11.27 -9.22 -12.68
N THR A 320 11.17 -10.35 -11.98
CA THR A 320 10.09 -11.33 -12.17
C THR A 320 9.49 -11.77 -10.83
N ASP A 321 8.41 -12.56 -10.84
CA ASP A 321 7.87 -13.17 -9.62
C ASP A 321 8.50 -14.53 -9.28
N PHE A 322 9.49 -14.98 -10.07
CA PHE A 322 10.08 -16.33 -9.97
C PHE A 322 11.61 -16.36 -9.95
N THR A 323 12.31 -15.23 -10.04
CA THR A 323 13.78 -15.18 -9.95
C THR A 323 14.25 -14.55 -8.64
N VAL A 324 15.55 -14.60 -8.38
CA VAL A 324 16.18 -13.85 -7.27
C VAL A 324 15.98 -12.35 -7.42
N HIS A 325 15.95 -11.82 -8.64
CA HIS A 325 15.54 -10.45 -8.91
C HIS A 325 14.01 -10.34 -8.89
N SER A 326 13.45 -10.46 -7.70
CA SER A 326 12.01 -10.36 -7.47
C SER A 326 11.68 -9.46 -6.29
N PRO A 327 10.47 -8.89 -6.27
CA PRO A 327 9.96 -8.20 -5.09
C PRO A 327 9.87 -9.11 -3.87
N ILE A 328 9.68 -10.42 -4.06
CA ILE A 328 9.72 -11.42 -2.97
C ILE A 328 11.05 -11.35 -2.22
N VAL A 329 12.17 -11.39 -2.95
CA VAL A 329 13.50 -11.35 -2.35
C VAL A 329 13.78 -9.96 -1.78
N SER A 330 13.52 -8.88 -2.54
CA SER A 330 13.79 -7.52 -2.05
C SER A 330 12.98 -7.18 -0.78
N PHE A 331 11.71 -7.58 -0.69
CA PHE A 331 10.86 -7.28 0.46
C PHE A 331 11.28 -7.98 1.75
N MET A 332 12.14 -9.01 1.69
CA MET A 332 12.68 -9.59 2.92
C MET A 332 13.50 -8.57 3.73
N ASN A 333 14.06 -7.55 3.07
CA ASN A 333 14.71 -6.41 3.71
C ASN A 333 13.74 -5.54 4.52
N TYR A 334 12.43 -5.57 4.22
CA TYR A 334 11.44 -4.83 5.00
C TYR A 334 11.09 -5.48 6.32
N VAL A 335 11.37 -6.77 6.51
CA VAL A 335 11.08 -7.44 7.79
C VAL A 335 11.87 -6.79 8.93
N MET A 336 13.18 -6.58 8.75
CA MET A 336 14.01 -5.89 9.76
C MET A 336 13.60 -4.40 9.91
N ALA A 337 13.28 -3.73 8.79
CA ALA A 337 12.89 -2.32 8.82
C ALA A 337 11.56 -2.11 9.56
N GLN A 338 10.57 -2.98 9.35
CA GLN A 338 9.31 -2.97 10.08
C GLN A 338 9.52 -3.18 11.57
N ARG A 339 10.35 -4.15 11.99
CA ARG A 339 10.64 -4.39 13.41
C ARG A 339 11.19 -3.14 14.09
N ARG A 340 12.13 -2.45 13.44
CA ARG A 340 12.71 -1.20 13.94
C ARG A 340 11.69 -0.06 13.99
N VAL A 341 10.90 0.11 12.94
CA VAL A 341 9.85 1.14 12.91
C VAL A 341 8.78 0.89 13.96
N TYR A 342 8.34 -0.35 14.17
CA TYR A 342 7.33 -0.66 15.20
C TYR A 342 7.86 -0.55 16.63
N ALA A 343 9.17 -0.68 16.84
CA ALA A 343 9.77 -0.40 18.14
C ALA A 343 9.65 1.09 18.52
N ASP A 344 9.81 1.99 17.55
CA ASP A 344 9.71 3.44 17.76
C ASP A 344 8.27 3.97 17.62
N LYS A 345 7.49 3.39 16.71
CA LYS A 345 6.14 3.80 16.29
C LYS A 345 5.22 2.57 16.18
N PRO A 346 4.69 2.07 17.30
CA PRO A 346 3.90 0.84 17.34
C PRO A 346 2.58 0.93 16.55
N ASP A 347 2.12 2.15 16.22
CA ASP A 347 0.91 2.41 15.44
C ASP A 347 1.18 2.76 13.96
N PHE A 348 2.40 2.58 13.47
CA PHE A 348 2.73 2.84 12.07
C PHE A 348 1.85 1.99 11.14
N TRP A 349 1.25 2.64 10.13
CA TRP A 349 0.38 1.99 9.15
C TRP A 349 1.21 1.47 7.97
N PHE A 350 1.65 0.22 8.05
CA PHE A 350 2.29 -0.43 6.92
C PHE A 350 1.24 -1.13 6.04
N GLU A 351 1.10 -0.66 4.81
CA GLU A 351 0.46 -1.39 3.72
C GLU A 351 1.49 -1.66 2.62
N PHE A 352 1.13 -2.34 1.53
CA PHE A 352 1.94 -2.29 0.32
C PHE A 352 1.06 -2.20 -0.91
N SER A 353 1.60 -1.56 -1.94
CA SER A 353 0.99 -1.54 -3.25
C SER A 353 1.47 -2.75 -4.05
N VAL A 354 0.59 -3.42 -4.77
CA VAL A 354 0.97 -4.50 -5.70
C VAL A 354 0.61 -4.15 -7.14
N TRP A 355 1.47 -4.53 -8.07
CA TRP A 355 1.30 -4.39 -9.50
C TRP A 355 2.11 -5.47 -10.20
N ASP A 356 1.52 -6.09 -11.21
CA ASP A 356 2.12 -7.14 -12.01
C ASP A 356 2.91 -6.61 -13.21
N GLY A 357 3.04 -5.29 -13.36
CA GLY A 357 3.64 -4.68 -14.54
C GLY A 357 2.69 -4.61 -15.74
N SER A 358 1.38 -4.85 -15.54
CA SER A 358 0.41 -4.78 -16.64
C SER A 358 0.36 -3.38 -17.22
N LYS A 359 0.36 -3.28 -18.53
CA LYS A 359 0.27 -2.02 -19.26
C LYS A 359 -0.41 -2.26 -20.58
N THR A 360 -1.25 -1.32 -20.99
CA THR A 360 -1.88 -1.35 -22.31
C THR A 360 -1.34 -0.24 -23.21
N ASP A 361 -1.32 -0.49 -24.51
CA ASP A 361 -1.15 0.56 -25.51
C ASP A 361 -2.44 1.37 -25.74
N ALA A 362 -2.43 2.26 -26.74
CA ALA A 362 -3.57 3.11 -27.06
C ALA A 362 -4.77 2.31 -27.61
N GLU A 363 -4.51 1.14 -28.20
CA GLU A 363 -5.50 0.21 -28.73
C GLU A 363 -6.04 -0.77 -27.65
N GLY A 364 -5.50 -0.71 -26.43
CA GLY A 364 -5.92 -1.55 -25.31
C GLY A 364 -5.26 -2.94 -25.29
N ARG A 365 -4.24 -3.18 -26.12
CA ARG A 365 -3.48 -4.44 -26.13
C ARG A 365 -2.51 -4.46 -24.95
N GLU A 366 -2.40 -5.61 -24.28
CA GLU A 366 -1.43 -5.82 -23.20
C GLU A 366 -0.01 -5.81 -23.78
N ILE A 367 0.82 -4.88 -23.33
CA ILE A 367 2.22 -4.68 -23.73
C ILE A 367 3.17 -4.66 -22.52
N GLY A 368 2.64 -4.94 -21.33
CA GLY A 368 3.39 -4.94 -20.09
C GLY A 368 4.08 -6.27 -19.81
N LYS A 369 4.53 -6.42 -18.57
CA LYS A 369 5.18 -7.65 -18.08
C LYS A 369 4.33 -8.93 -18.28
N PRO A 370 2.99 -8.92 -18.16
CA PRO A 370 2.19 -10.11 -18.47
C PRO A 370 2.29 -10.57 -19.94
N ALA A 371 2.48 -9.65 -20.90
CA ALA A 371 2.70 -10.00 -22.29
C ALA A 371 4.08 -10.65 -22.49
N ASP A 372 5.13 -10.10 -21.86
CA ASP A 372 6.47 -10.69 -21.83
C ASP A 372 6.45 -12.12 -21.28
N TYR A 373 5.73 -12.35 -20.17
CA TYR A 373 5.55 -13.71 -19.64
C TYR A 373 4.84 -14.65 -20.62
N ALA A 374 3.80 -14.17 -21.31
CA ALA A 374 3.06 -14.99 -22.29
C ALA A 374 3.92 -15.36 -23.50
N GLU A 375 4.77 -14.46 -23.98
CA GLU A 375 5.71 -14.71 -25.09
C GLU A 375 6.73 -15.80 -24.76
N HIS A 376 7.07 -15.98 -23.48
CA HIS A 376 7.96 -17.03 -22.99
C HIS A 376 7.24 -18.31 -22.55
N GLY A 377 5.92 -18.42 -22.77
CA GLY A 377 5.14 -19.60 -22.43
C GLY A 377 4.75 -19.70 -20.94
N GLU A 378 4.79 -18.59 -20.22
CA GLU A 378 4.58 -18.52 -18.76
C GLU A 378 3.34 -17.67 -18.41
N PRO A 379 2.12 -18.02 -18.83
CA PRO A 379 0.95 -17.14 -18.66
C PRO A 379 0.75 -16.70 -17.21
N TYR A 380 0.53 -15.40 -17.02
CA TYR A 380 0.37 -14.80 -15.70
C TYR A 380 -1.11 -14.74 -15.30
N SER A 381 -1.60 -15.81 -14.67
CA SER A 381 -3.02 -15.92 -14.28
C SER A 381 -3.36 -15.17 -12.98
N PRO A 382 -4.65 -14.89 -12.71
CA PRO A 382 -5.08 -14.39 -11.41
C PRO A 382 -4.64 -15.27 -10.23
N ALA A 383 -4.56 -16.59 -10.41
CA ALA A 383 -4.08 -17.51 -9.38
C ALA A 383 -2.57 -17.35 -9.10
N ARG A 384 -1.74 -17.18 -10.14
CA ARG A 384 -0.29 -16.88 -10.00
C ARG A 384 -0.07 -15.53 -9.33
N HIS A 385 -0.87 -14.53 -9.71
CA HIS A 385 -0.81 -13.20 -9.12
C HIS A 385 -1.19 -13.22 -7.64
N ALA A 386 -2.30 -13.86 -7.28
CA ALA A 386 -2.75 -13.96 -5.90
C ALA A 386 -1.75 -14.72 -5.02
N SER A 387 -1.13 -15.80 -5.52
CA SER A 387 -0.13 -16.53 -4.73
C SER A 387 1.15 -15.71 -4.52
N TYR A 388 1.55 -14.90 -5.50
CA TYR A 388 2.65 -13.95 -5.39
C TYR A 388 2.36 -12.87 -4.33
N VAL A 389 1.15 -12.30 -4.36
CA VAL A 389 0.66 -11.32 -3.37
C VAL A 389 0.62 -11.94 -1.98
N GLU A 390 0.08 -13.15 -1.86
CA GLU A 390 -0.07 -13.88 -0.61
C GLU A 390 1.30 -14.16 0.04
N PHE A 391 2.35 -14.42 -0.75
CA PHE A 391 3.72 -14.49 -0.21
C PHE A 391 4.12 -13.19 0.50
N GLY A 392 3.91 -12.04 -0.14
CA GLY A 392 4.19 -10.72 0.43
C GLY A 392 3.35 -10.42 1.67
N MET A 393 2.08 -10.88 1.68
CA MET A 393 1.19 -10.78 2.83
C MET A 393 1.75 -11.51 4.05
N TRP A 394 2.19 -12.76 3.91
CA TRP A 394 2.71 -13.53 5.03
C TRP A 394 4.13 -13.14 5.44
N LEU A 395 4.92 -12.58 4.50
CA LEU A 395 6.24 -12.02 4.78
C LEU A 395 6.17 -10.75 5.64
N THR A 396 5.25 -9.83 5.32
CA THR A 396 5.25 -8.46 5.88
C THR A 396 4.01 -8.10 6.71
N ARG A 397 2.95 -8.93 6.66
CA ARG A 397 1.67 -8.76 7.37
C ARG A 397 1.12 -7.33 7.32
N PRO A 398 0.83 -6.82 6.11
CA PRO A 398 0.36 -5.46 5.91
C PRO A 398 -1.06 -5.25 6.48
N ARG A 399 -1.39 -3.98 6.78
CA ARG A 399 -2.74 -3.53 7.11
C ARG A 399 -3.67 -3.60 5.90
N VAL A 400 -3.15 -3.24 4.73
CA VAL A 400 -3.87 -3.26 3.46
C VAL A 400 -2.96 -3.83 2.37
N VAL A 401 -3.53 -4.67 1.52
CA VAL A 401 -2.94 -5.02 0.22
C VAL A 401 -3.62 -4.17 -0.83
N ARG A 402 -2.87 -3.27 -1.48
CA ARG A 402 -3.44 -2.28 -2.38
C ARG A 402 -3.06 -2.55 -3.83
N GLU A 403 -3.99 -2.98 -4.66
CA GLU A 403 -3.68 -3.21 -6.07
C GLU A 403 -3.63 -1.88 -6.85
N PHE A 404 -2.61 -1.76 -7.69
CA PHE A 404 -2.49 -0.68 -8.66
C PHE A 404 -2.96 -1.15 -10.04
N ARG A 405 -3.92 -0.42 -10.59
CA ARG A 405 -4.30 -0.42 -12.00
C ARG A 405 -4.46 1.02 -12.46
N GLY A 406 -4.23 1.28 -13.75
CA GLY A 406 -4.37 2.60 -14.34
C GLY A 406 -5.80 3.14 -14.16
N TYR A 407 -5.94 4.45 -14.09
CA TYR A 407 -7.25 5.10 -13.87
C TYR A 407 -8.27 4.87 -15.01
N LEU A 408 -7.81 4.39 -16.17
CA LEU A 408 -8.63 4.02 -17.33
C LEU A 408 -8.94 2.51 -17.39
N ASP A 409 -8.33 1.70 -16.52
CA ASP A 409 -8.57 0.26 -16.51
C ASP A 409 -9.99 -0.09 -16.07
N THR A 410 -10.51 -1.15 -16.67
CA THR A 410 -11.88 -1.64 -16.48
C THR A 410 -11.86 -2.96 -15.70
N ARG A 411 -12.95 -3.24 -14.97
CA ARG A 411 -13.10 -4.51 -14.24
C ARG A 411 -13.21 -5.72 -15.17
N GLU A 412 -13.68 -5.53 -16.40
CA GLU A 412 -13.69 -6.60 -17.41
C GLU A 412 -12.28 -7.12 -17.71
N ARG A 413 -11.31 -6.21 -17.81
CA ARG A 413 -9.92 -6.54 -18.15
C ARG A 413 -9.15 -7.09 -16.95
N VAL A 414 -9.25 -6.41 -15.80
CA VAL A 414 -8.35 -6.65 -14.65
C VAL A 414 -9.08 -7.02 -13.36
N GLY A 415 -10.41 -7.04 -13.34
CA GLY A 415 -11.20 -7.31 -12.13
C GLY A 415 -10.92 -8.69 -11.53
N ALA A 416 -10.66 -9.71 -12.36
CA ALA A 416 -10.34 -11.05 -11.88
C ALA A 416 -9.05 -11.10 -11.03
N TYR A 417 -8.06 -10.23 -11.31
CA TYR A 417 -6.83 -10.14 -10.51
C TYR A 417 -7.11 -9.52 -9.14
N PHE A 418 -7.90 -8.44 -9.10
CA PHE A 418 -8.32 -7.83 -7.84
C PHE A 418 -9.14 -8.79 -6.98
N GLU A 419 -10.11 -9.48 -7.59
CA GLU A 419 -10.95 -10.45 -6.87
C GLU A 419 -10.14 -11.61 -6.31
N ALA A 420 -9.07 -12.03 -6.98
CA ALA A 420 -8.14 -13.02 -6.46
C ALA A 420 -7.36 -12.50 -5.23
N ILE A 421 -6.99 -11.21 -5.19
CA ILE A 421 -6.40 -10.57 -4.01
C ILE A 421 -7.42 -10.52 -2.86
N VAL A 422 -8.67 -10.13 -3.15
CA VAL A 422 -9.75 -10.11 -2.15
C VAL A 422 -9.96 -11.51 -1.57
N ALA A 423 -9.91 -12.57 -2.39
CA ALA A 423 -10.07 -13.94 -1.95
C ALA A 423 -8.96 -14.39 -0.98
N VAL A 424 -7.69 -14.04 -1.22
CA VAL A 424 -6.60 -14.38 -0.28
C VAL A 424 -6.68 -13.59 1.03
N VAL A 425 -7.19 -12.35 1.00
CA VAL A 425 -7.50 -11.58 2.22
C VAL A 425 -8.62 -12.27 3.01
N ASP A 426 -9.74 -12.58 2.36
CA ASP A 426 -10.88 -13.24 3.01
C ASP A 426 -10.52 -14.61 3.59
N ARG A 427 -9.60 -15.34 2.95
CA ARG A 427 -9.11 -16.63 3.44
C ARG A 427 -8.49 -16.54 4.84
N VAL A 428 -7.77 -15.46 5.15
CA VAL A 428 -7.22 -15.21 6.50
C VAL A 428 -8.32 -15.02 7.53
N TYR A 429 -9.46 -14.44 7.13
CA TYR A 429 -10.62 -14.34 8.01
C TYR A 429 -11.32 -15.69 8.12
N ALA A 430 -11.53 -16.42 7.02
CA ALA A 430 -12.33 -17.64 7.03
C ALA A 430 -11.69 -18.81 7.78
N ASP A 431 -10.37 -19.00 7.67
CA ASP A 431 -9.67 -20.14 8.28
C ASP A 431 -9.13 -19.78 9.68
N PRO A 432 -9.58 -20.48 10.76
CA PRO A 432 -9.13 -20.18 12.12
C PRO A 432 -7.63 -20.36 12.35
N VAL A 433 -6.98 -21.31 11.67
CA VAL A 433 -5.53 -21.55 11.78
C VAL A 433 -4.78 -20.39 11.15
N LEU A 434 -5.17 -19.98 9.93
CA LEU A 434 -4.55 -18.81 9.29
C LEU A 434 -4.77 -17.55 10.12
N ARG A 435 -5.97 -17.34 10.65
CA ARG A 435 -6.28 -16.20 11.50
C ARG A 435 -5.40 -16.14 12.75
N GLU A 436 -5.17 -17.29 13.41
CA GLU A 436 -4.31 -17.42 14.59
C GLU A 436 -2.84 -17.08 14.25
N PHE A 437 -2.30 -17.70 13.21
CA PHE A 437 -0.91 -17.46 12.78
C PHE A 437 -0.70 -16.04 12.25
N TRP A 438 -1.68 -15.44 11.58
CA TRP A 438 -1.58 -14.04 11.17
C TRP A 438 -1.36 -13.13 12.38
N ARG A 439 -2.20 -13.31 13.41
CA ARG A 439 -2.20 -12.51 14.63
C ARG A 439 -0.93 -12.72 15.45
N PHE A 440 -0.51 -13.97 15.64
CA PHE A 440 0.46 -14.32 16.69
C PHE A 440 1.72 -15.00 16.18
N GLY A 441 1.78 -15.41 14.91
CA GLY A 441 2.91 -16.12 14.35
C GLY A 441 4.17 -15.26 14.28
N GLU A 442 5.32 -15.87 14.51
CA GLU A 442 6.63 -15.25 14.30
C GLU A 442 7.26 -15.81 13.03
N LEU A 443 7.73 -14.94 12.14
CA LEU A 443 8.36 -15.36 10.90
C LEU A 443 9.68 -16.08 11.22
N VAL A 444 9.89 -17.26 10.64
CA VAL A 444 11.06 -18.10 10.87
C VAL A 444 12.20 -17.68 9.94
N PRO A 445 13.32 -17.14 10.45
CA PRO A 445 14.47 -16.80 9.61
C PRO A 445 15.21 -18.07 9.18
N ASN A 446 15.62 -18.11 7.92
CA ASN A 446 16.53 -19.13 7.43
C ASN A 446 17.97 -18.63 7.57
N ARG A 447 18.64 -19.05 8.65
CA ARG A 447 20.03 -18.67 8.95
C ARG A 447 21.09 -19.58 8.34
N ALA A 448 20.69 -20.63 7.61
CA ALA A 448 21.63 -21.48 6.87
C ALA A 448 22.32 -20.72 5.74
N HIS A 449 21.68 -19.65 5.25
CA HIS A 449 22.18 -18.82 4.17
C HIS A 449 22.00 -17.34 4.46
N ARG A 450 22.87 -16.52 3.87
CA ARG A 450 22.67 -15.07 3.84
C ARG A 450 21.68 -14.71 2.74
N HIS A 451 20.99 -13.59 2.94
CA HIS A 451 20.14 -12.99 1.91
C HIS A 451 20.97 -12.74 0.62
N PRO A 452 20.52 -13.05 -0.61
CA PRO A 452 21.34 -12.92 -1.83
C PRO A 452 21.90 -11.51 -2.08
N PHE A 453 21.20 -10.47 -1.63
CA PHE A 453 21.67 -9.08 -1.69
C PHE A 453 22.61 -8.77 -0.51
N GLN A 454 23.93 -8.92 -0.71
CA GLN A 454 24.97 -8.68 0.32
C GLN A 454 25.95 -7.54 -0.01
N VAL A 455 25.72 -6.75 -1.05
CA VAL A 455 26.69 -5.73 -1.50
C VAL A 455 26.55 -4.43 -0.70
N ALA A 456 27.63 -3.99 -0.04
CA ALA A 456 27.67 -2.73 0.71
C ALA A 456 26.54 -2.61 1.77
N ILE A 457 26.37 -3.64 2.60
CA ILE A 457 25.41 -3.60 3.71
C ILE A 457 25.97 -2.69 4.82
N PRO A 458 25.18 -1.74 5.38
CA PRO A 458 25.61 -0.95 6.53
C PRO A 458 25.92 -1.87 7.71
N GLU A 459 26.96 -1.55 8.48
CA GLU A 459 27.46 -2.41 9.57
C GLU A 459 26.37 -2.71 10.60
N GLU A 460 25.57 -1.71 10.93
CA GLU A 460 24.43 -1.78 11.85
C GLU A 460 23.31 -2.73 11.41
N PHE A 461 23.30 -3.14 10.14
CA PHE A 461 22.32 -4.09 9.57
C PHE A 461 22.95 -5.41 9.13
N ALA A 462 24.27 -5.59 9.29
CA ALA A 462 24.98 -6.78 8.80
C ALA A 462 24.59 -8.08 9.55
N ALA A 463 24.15 -7.95 10.81
CA ALA A 463 23.74 -9.06 11.67
C ALA A 463 22.21 -9.32 11.67
N GLU A 464 21.43 -8.52 10.95
CA GLU A 464 19.98 -8.65 10.93
C GLU A 464 19.52 -9.87 10.13
N ASP A 465 18.49 -10.55 10.63
CA ASP A 465 17.82 -11.61 9.88
C ASP A 465 17.09 -11.01 8.67
N ARG A 466 17.62 -11.29 7.48
CA ARG A 466 17.10 -10.80 6.21
C ARG A 466 16.63 -11.89 5.27
N TRP A 467 16.91 -13.16 5.56
CA TRP A 467 16.54 -14.27 4.70
C TRP A 467 15.48 -15.15 5.36
N TYR A 468 14.34 -15.28 4.71
CA TYR A 468 13.16 -15.98 5.24
C TYR A 468 12.63 -17.05 4.28
N MET A 469 13.28 -17.25 3.13
CA MET A 469 12.94 -18.33 2.22
C MET A 469 13.45 -19.66 2.77
N LEU A 470 12.58 -20.66 2.82
CA LEU A 470 12.96 -22.02 3.23
C LEU A 470 13.70 -22.72 2.10
N GLU A 471 14.51 -23.72 2.46
CA GLU A 471 15.21 -24.55 1.48
C GLU A 471 14.29 -25.64 0.92
N THR A 472 14.45 -25.94 -0.37
CA THR A 472 13.73 -27.02 -1.03
C THR A 472 14.65 -27.96 -1.78
N ASN A 473 14.19 -29.19 -2.05
CA ASN A 473 14.92 -30.13 -2.92
C ASN A 473 15.00 -29.69 -4.40
N LEU A 474 14.36 -28.58 -4.76
CA LEU A 474 14.35 -28.00 -6.11
C LEU A 474 15.16 -26.70 -6.20
N ASP A 475 15.76 -26.25 -5.10
CA ASP A 475 16.60 -25.06 -5.10
C ASP A 475 17.80 -25.25 -6.03
N PRO A 476 18.12 -24.27 -6.90
CA PRO A 476 19.29 -24.38 -7.75
C PRO A 476 20.59 -24.29 -6.92
N PRO A 477 21.71 -24.81 -7.43
CA PRO A 477 23.01 -24.68 -6.78
C PRO A 477 23.36 -23.22 -6.48
N ARG A 478 23.92 -22.97 -5.30
CA ARG A 478 24.45 -21.66 -4.88
C ARG A 478 25.90 -21.48 -5.35
N PRO A 479 26.41 -20.23 -5.47
CA PRO A 479 25.74 -18.95 -5.20
C PRO A 479 24.72 -18.60 -6.29
N TRP A 480 23.66 -17.90 -5.90
CA TRP A 480 22.66 -17.41 -6.85
C TRP A 480 23.02 -16.04 -7.40
N SER A 481 22.72 -15.85 -8.67
CA SER A 481 22.71 -14.57 -9.38
C SER A 481 21.30 -13.99 -9.45
N LEU A 482 21.16 -12.77 -9.96
CA LEU A 482 19.86 -12.08 -10.07
C LEU A 482 18.86 -12.80 -10.98
N ASP A 483 19.35 -13.48 -12.02
CA ASP A 483 18.59 -14.25 -13.00
C ASP A 483 18.33 -15.70 -12.57
N THR A 484 18.84 -16.14 -11.42
CA THR A 484 18.59 -17.49 -10.91
C THR A 484 17.08 -17.67 -10.64
N GLU A 485 16.46 -18.64 -11.31
CA GLU A 485 15.08 -19.08 -11.06
C GLU A 485 14.95 -19.68 -9.65
N LEU A 486 13.81 -19.43 -9.01
CA LEU A 486 13.41 -19.98 -7.73
C LEU A 486 12.15 -20.84 -7.97
N PRO A 487 12.33 -22.15 -8.25
CA PRO A 487 11.24 -23.06 -8.65
C PRO A 487 10.11 -23.14 -7.63
N VAL A 488 10.46 -23.04 -6.35
CA VAL A 488 9.55 -23.00 -5.21
C VAL A 488 9.96 -21.85 -4.31
N GLN A 489 8.98 -21.05 -3.91
CA GLN A 489 9.16 -20.00 -2.91
C GLN A 489 8.31 -20.36 -1.72
N SER A 490 8.94 -20.49 -0.55
CA SER A 490 8.24 -20.83 0.68
C SER A 490 8.78 -20.08 1.88
N LEU A 491 7.93 -19.86 2.87
CA LEU A 491 8.25 -19.25 4.17
C LEU A 491 7.50 -19.98 5.27
N ALA A 492 7.93 -19.80 6.52
CA ALA A 492 7.22 -20.34 7.69
C ALA A 492 6.98 -19.26 8.75
N LEU A 493 5.84 -19.38 9.43
CA LEU A 493 5.60 -18.74 10.72
C LEU A 493 5.56 -19.82 11.80
N VAL A 494 6.03 -19.50 13.00
CA VAL A 494 5.99 -20.39 14.17
C VAL A 494 5.11 -19.81 15.27
N LEU A 495 4.39 -20.70 15.96
CA LEU A 495 3.72 -20.44 17.23
C LEU A 495 4.32 -21.32 18.32
N ASN A 496 4.10 -20.90 19.57
CA ASN A 496 4.50 -21.59 20.80
C ASN A 496 6.03 -21.73 20.99
N LYS A 497 6.39 -22.27 22.16
CA LYS A 497 7.78 -22.52 22.58
C LYS A 497 8.24 -23.93 22.17
N PRO A 498 9.56 -24.19 22.16
CA PRO A 498 10.12 -25.54 21.94
C PRO A 498 9.42 -26.62 22.78
N GLY A 499 9.15 -27.77 22.16
CA GLY A 499 8.40 -28.89 22.75
C GLY A 499 6.89 -28.87 22.47
N ASN A 500 6.37 -27.77 21.94
CA ASN A 500 4.98 -27.61 21.50
C ASN A 500 4.83 -26.66 20.30
N ARG A 501 5.89 -26.50 19.50
CA ARG A 501 5.86 -25.59 18.34
C ARG A 501 4.87 -26.07 17.30
N ARG A 502 4.25 -25.11 16.64
CA ARG A 502 3.46 -25.31 15.42
C ARG A 502 4.00 -24.39 14.35
N TRP A 503 4.17 -24.90 13.14
CA TRP A 503 4.59 -24.12 12.00
C TRP A 503 3.46 -24.03 10.98
N LEU A 504 3.24 -22.84 10.46
CA LEU A 504 2.47 -22.60 9.26
C LEU A 504 3.43 -22.34 8.12
N VAL A 505 3.53 -23.26 7.18
CA VAL A 505 4.33 -23.12 5.96
C VAL A 505 3.44 -22.66 4.83
N TYR A 506 3.82 -21.56 4.17
CA TYR A 506 3.24 -21.15 2.89
C TYR A 506 4.23 -21.47 1.78
N ALA A 507 3.77 -22.12 0.70
CA ALA A 507 4.59 -22.44 -0.45
C ALA A 507 3.85 -22.17 -1.77
N ARG A 508 4.54 -21.60 -2.75
CA ARG A 508 4.07 -21.41 -4.14
C ARG A 508 5.12 -21.84 -5.14
N SER A 509 4.68 -22.25 -6.33
CA SER A 509 5.55 -22.59 -7.46
C SER A 509 5.09 -21.80 -8.70
N PRO A 510 5.71 -20.65 -9.01
CA PRO A 510 5.17 -19.68 -9.97
C PRO A 510 4.92 -20.22 -11.39
N LEU A 511 5.75 -21.15 -11.85
CA LEU A 511 5.77 -21.59 -13.25
C LEU A 511 5.00 -22.90 -13.51
N ALA A 512 4.79 -23.74 -12.49
CA ALA A 512 4.14 -25.03 -12.65
C ALA A 512 3.65 -25.59 -11.31
N ASP A 513 2.64 -26.45 -11.32
CA ASP A 513 2.31 -27.26 -10.15
C ASP A 513 3.41 -28.32 -9.95
N ARG A 514 3.94 -28.42 -8.73
CA ARG A 514 5.02 -29.36 -8.39
C ARG A 514 4.54 -30.34 -7.32
N ARG A 515 4.97 -31.59 -7.41
CA ARG A 515 4.65 -32.65 -6.45
C ARG A 515 5.88 -33.05 -5.66
N ASP A 516 5.65 -33.63 -4.49
CA ASP A 516 6.69 -34.23 -3.65
C ASP A 516 7.86 -33.26 -3.35
N VAL A 517 7.55 -31.97 -3.19
CA VAL A 517 8.55 -30.96 -2.83
C VAL A 517 8.88 -31.13 -1.36
N THR A 518 10.15 -31.39 -1.06
CA THR A 518 10.66 -31.43 0.31
C THR A 518 11.10 -30.03 0.72
N ILE A 519 10.52 -29.52 1.80
CA ILE A 519 10.79 -28.19 2.36
C ILE A 519 11.43 -28.36 3.74
N GLN A 520 12.58 -27.72 3.96
CA GLN A 520 13.25 -27.72 5.26
C GLN A 520 12.82 -26.52 6.11
N ILE A 521 12.23 -26.79 7.28
CA ILE A 521 11.81 -25.75 8.23
C ILE A 521 12.94 -25.54 9.25
N PRO A 522 13.52 -24.34 9.39
CA PRO A 522 14.52 -24.06 10.42
C PRO A 522 13.99 -24.40 11.82
N GLU A 523 14.77 -25.17 12.57
CA GLU A 523 14.42 -25.67 13.91
C GLU A 523 13.14 -26.55 13.97
N GLY A 524 12.63 -26.98 12.82
CA GLY A 524 11.46 -27.84 12.67
C GLY A 524 11.78 -29.10 11.85
N PRO A 525 10.75 -29.91 11.53
CA PRO A 525 10.93 -31.06 10.65
C PRO A 525 11.03 -30.63 9.17
N SER A 526 11.63 -31.48 8.35
CA SER A 526 11.42 -31.42 6.89
C SER A 526 10.06 -32.02 6.55
N ILE A 527 9.33 -31.39 5.63
CA ILE A 527 8.03 -31.88 5.15
C ILE A 527 8.08 -32.13 3.64
N THR A 528 7.29 -33.08 3.16
CA THR A 528 7.12 -33.34 1.72
C THR A 528 5.67 -33.04 1.33
N VAL A 529 5.46 -32.12 0.39
CA VAL A 529 4.15 -31.58 0.03
C VAL A 529 4.05 -31.26 -1.46
N ASP A 530 2.83 -31.16 -1.97
CA ASP A 530 2.58 -30.59 -3.29
C ASP A 530 2.61 -29.06 -3.23
N VAL A 531 3.14 -28.40 -4.25
CA VAL A 531 3.24 -26.94 -4.30
C VAL A 531 2.61 -26.44 -5.60
N PRO A 532 1.38 -25.92 -5.56
CA PRO A 532 0.70 -25.44 -6.75
C PRO A 532 1.09 -24.00 -7.11
N ILE A 533 0.77 -23.58 -8.34
CA ILE A 533 0.87 -22.18 -8.80
C ILE A 533 0.03 -21.26 -7.91
N ALA A 534 -1.16 -21.72 -7.50
CA ALA A 534 -2.08 -20.99 -6.65
C ALA A 534 -1.61 -20.83 -5.20
N GLY A 535 -0.48 -21.43 -4.81
CA GLY A 535 0.00 -21.47 -3.43
C GLY A 535 -0.78 -22.44 -2.54
N ALA A 536 -0.17 -22.84 -1.43
CA ALA A 536 -0.80 -23.69 -0.42
C ALA A 536 -0.21 -23.45 0.98
N PHE A 537 -1.05 -23.68 2.01
CA PHE A 537 -0.63 -23.68 3.41
C PHE A 537 -0.57 -25.09 3.97
N TYR A 538 0.44 -25.31 4.81
CA TYR A 538 0.64 -26.54 5.56
C TYR A 538 0.86 -26.22 7.03
N LEU A 539 0.02 -26.78 7.90
CA LEU A 539 0.21 -26.81 9.33
C LEU A 539 1.07 -28.02 9.70
N VAL A 540 2.08 -27.80 10.54
CA VAL A 540 2.99 -28.83 11.01
C VAL A 540 3.13 -28.72 12.52
N ASP A 541 2.84 -29.81 13.24
CA ASP A 541 2.99 -29.88 14.69
C ASP A 541 4.32 -30.53 15.08
N GLN A 542 5.04 -29.95 16.03
CA GLN A 542 6.33 -30.53 16.49
C GLN A 542 6.20 -31.95 17.03
N ARG A 543 5.04 -32.29 17.62
CA ARG A 543 4.78 -33.61 18.18
C ARG A 543 4.26 -34.63 17.16
N SER A 544 3.78 -34.15 16.02
CA SER A 544 3.25 -34.97 14.93
C SER A 544 3.60 -34.27 13.60
N PRO A 545 4.80 -34.52 13.05
CA PRO A 545 5.35 -33.73 11.95
C PRO A 545 4.71 -34.04 10.59
N THR A 546 3.50 -34.61 10.55
CA THR A 546 2.76 -34.84 9.32
C THR A 546 2.13 -33.53 8.86
N PRO A 547 2.48 -33.01 7.67
CA PRO A 547 1.92 -31.75 7.18
C PRO A 547 0.43 -31.89 6.88
N GLN A 548 -0.38 -30.99 7.43
CA GLN A 548 -1.81 -30.88 7.14
C GLN A 548 -2.07 -29.67 6.25
N ARG A 549 -2.67 -29.87 5.07
CA ARG A 549 -3.08 -28.75 4.22
C ARG A 549 -4.24 -27.99 4.87
N VAL A 550 -4.11 -26.68 5.03
CA VAL A 550 -5.11 -25.77 5.63
C VAL A 550 -5.42 -24.60 4.67
N GLY A 551 -6.37 -23.73 5.00
CA GLY A 551 -6.66 -22.53 4.21
C GLY A 551 -7.28 -22.81 2.84
N ARG A 552 -8.10 -23.85 2.72
CA ARG A 552 -8.76 -24.21 1.45
C ARG A 552 -9.94 -23.31 1.13
#